data_AF-A0A7S4NHW3-F1
#
_entry.id   AF-A0A7S4NHW3-F1
#
_cell.length_a   1.000
_cell.length_b   1.000
_cell.length_c   1.000
_cell.angle_alpha   90.00
_cell.angle_beta   90.00
_cell.angle_gamma   90.00
#
_symmetry.space_group_name_H-M   'P 1'
#
loop_
_entity.id
_entity.type
_entity.pdbx_description
1 polymer ?
#
loop_
_entity_poly.entity_id
_entity_poly.type
_entity_poly.pdbx_seq_one_letter_code
_entity_poly.pdbx_strand_id
1 'polypeptide(L)'
;QKFKLPNSKIEVVPQCAGHMIGGAVWRIIHELDEIVYAVDFNHRKEQHLRSIVPHEDLPQSPSLLITDAKNGATTQSLKKEDRDEDFLEKVLATLKIGGNVLIPSDSAGRVLEILLVLEQRWGAQHLSCYGAA
;
A
#
# COMPACT_ATOMS: atom_id res chain seq x y z
N GLN A 1 10.17 -14.67 7.37
CA GLN A 1 10.08 -16.02 7.97
C GLN A 1 10.00 -17.03 6.84
N LYS A 2 10.65 -18.20 6.89
CA LYS A 2 10.62 -19.19 5.80
C LYS A 2 9.86 -20.42 6.26
N PHE A 3 8.96 -20.94 5.43
CA PHE A 3 8.15 -22.13 5.73
C PHE A 3 8.58 -23.28 4.83
N LYS A 4 8.81 -24.46 5.41
CA LYS A 4 9.09 -25.68 4.65
C LYS A 4 7.94 -26.65 4.85
N LEU A 5 7.38 -27.17 3.76
CA LEU A 5 6.28 -28.12 3.85
C LEU A 5 6.83 -29.51 4.25
N PRO A 6 6.22 -30.18 5.24
CA PRO A 6 6.65 -31.53 5.65
C PRO A 6 6.64 -32.51 4.48
N ASN A 7 7.65 -33.39 4.43
CA ASN A 7 7.78 -34.46 3.42
C ASN A 7 7.79 -33.98 1.96
N SER A 8 8.17 -32.72 1.71
CA SER A 8 8.32 -32.15 0.38
C SER A 8 9.57 -31.27 0.30
N LYS A 9 10.07 -31.02 -0.91
CA LYS A 9 11.15 -30.05 -1.16
C LYS A 9 10.61 -28.65 -1.49
N ILE A 10 9.45 -28.29 -0.91
CA ILE A 10 8.80 -27.00 -1.13
C ILE A 10 9.15 -26.05 0.01
N GLU A 11 9.74 -24.90 -0.35
CA GLU A 11 9.95 -23.77 0.55
C GLU A 11 9.05 -22.60 0.13
N VAL A 12 8.40 -21.98 1.10
CA VAL A 12 7.50 -20.84 0.92
C VAL A 12 8.04 -19.66 1.73
N VAL A 13 8.29 -18.54 1.06
CA VAL A 13 8.85 -17.33 1.65
C VAL A 13 7.91 -16.15 1.38
N PRO A 14 7.28 -15.56 2.42
CA PRO A 14 6.55 -14.33 2.31
C PRO A 14 7.52 -13.15 2.18
N GLN A 15 7.17 -12.22 1.30
CA GLN A 15 7.79 -10.93 1.09
C GLN A 15 6.73 -9.85 1.26
N CYS A 16 7.10 -8.65 1.74
CA CYS A 16 6.13 -7.57 1.90
C CYS A 16 5.50 -7.18 0.55
N ALA A 17 4.18 -7.21 0.44
CA ALA A 17 3.48 -6.80 -0.78
C ALA A 17 3.35 -5.28 -0.92
N GLY A 18 3.43 -4.54 0.18
CA GLY A 18 3.38 -3.08 0.20
C GLY A 18 2.01 -2.46 -0.11
N HIS A 19 0.94 -3.26 -0.26
CA HIS A 19 -0.42 -2.76 -0.51
C HIS A 19 -1.25 -2.54 0.77
N MET A 20 -1.14 -3.47 1.73
CA MET A 20 -1.81 -3.39 3.04
C MET A 20 -0.89 -3.97 4.13
N ILE A 21 -1.17 -3.62 5.39
CA ILE A 21 -0.48 -4.23 6.54
C ILE A 21 -0.68 -5.74 6.52
N GLY A 22 0.43 -6.48 6.62
CA GLY A 22 0.42 -7.95 6.59
C GLY A 22 0.25 -8.55 5.19
N GLY A 23 0.07 -7.74 4.15
CA GLY A 23 0.03 -8.21 2.77
C GLY A 23 1.36 -8.82 2.35
N ALA A 24 1.30 -9.97 1.67
CA ALA A 24 2.47 -10.72 1.28
C ALA A 24 2.45 -11.17 -0.19
N VAL A 25 3.58 -10.98 -0.87
CA VAL A 25 3.93 -11.69 -2.09
C VAL A 25 4.63 -12.99 -1.69
N TRP A 26 4.26 -14.10 -2.31
CA TRP A 26 4.75 -15.41 -1.94
C TRP A 26 5.74 -15.93 -2.96
N ARG A 27 6.94 -16.24 -2.47
CA ARG A 27 7.98 -16.93 -3.25
C ARG A 27 7.93 -18.41 -2.89
N ILE A 28 7.61 -19.24 -3.86
CA ILE A 28 7.46 -20.68 -3.71
C ILE A 28 8.59 -21.33 -4.49
N ILE A 29 9.44 -22.08 -3.78
CA ILE A 29 10.65 -22.68 -4.32
C ILE A 29 10.49 -24.19 -4.27
N HIS A 30 10.66 -24.85 -5.40
CA HIS A 30 10.69 -26.30 -5.49
C HIS A 30 11.90 -26.74 -6.32
N GLU A 31 12.91 -27.29 -5.64
CA GLU A 31 14.21 -27.66 -6.24
C GLU A 31 14.89 -26.49 -6.96
N LEU A 32 14.76 -26.41 -8.29
CA LEU A 32 15.32 -25.34 -9.13
C LEU A 32 14.25 -24.35 -9.60
N ASP A 33 12.97 -24.69 -9.44
CA ASP A 33 11.88 -23.84 -9.88
C ASP A 33 11.52 -22.81 -8.81
N GLU A 34 11.36 -21.57 -9.27
CA GLU A 34 10.95 -20.46 -8.42
C GLU A 34 9.69 -19.81 -8.98
N ILE A 35 8.60 -19.95 -8.24
CA ILE A 35 7.29 -19.40 -8.57
C ILE A 35 7.04 -18.18 -7.68
N VAL A 36 6.62 -17.08 -8.29
CA VAL A 36 6.22 -15.87 -7.57
C VAL A 36 4.72 -15.71 -7.71
N TYR A 37 4.02 -15.74 -6.58
CA TYR A 37 2.61 -15.37 -6.48
C TYR A 37 2.50 -13.96 -5.90
N ALA A 38 2.28 -13.00 -6.79
CA ALA A 38 2.25 -11.57 -6.51
C ALA A 38 0.92 -10.96 -6.96
N VAL A 39 -0.15 -11.28 -6.24
CA VAL A 39 -1.46 -10.63 -6.41
C VAL A 39 -1.55 -9.44 -5.48
N ASP A 40 -2.06 -8.31 -5.98
CA ASP A 40 -2.33 -7.07 -5.23
C ASP A 40 -1.11 -6.53 -4.45
N PHE A 41 -0.04 -6.23 -5.19
CA PHE A 41 1.18 -5.63 -4.64
C PHE A 41 1.37 -4.18 -5.11
N ASN A 42 2.12 -3.39 -4.34
CA ASN A 42 2.41 -2.01 -4.65
C ASN A 42 3.92 -1.76 -4.75
N HIS A 43 4.33 -1.20 -5.89
CA HIS A 43 5.72 -0.79 -6.17
C HIS A 43 5.97 0.70 -5.84
N ARG A 44 4.94 1.45 -5.45
CA ARG A 44 5.07 2.81 -4.94
C ARG A 44 5.12 2.76 -3.42
N LYS A 45 6.03 3.53 -2.85
CA LYS A 45 6.14 3.67 -1.40
C LYS A 45 4.92 4.40 -0.85
N GLU A 46 4.29 3.77 0.13
CA GLU A 46 3.25 4.38 0.96
C GLU A 46 3.87 4.95 2.24
N GLN A 47 3.17 5.84 2.95
CA GLN A 47 3.76 6.47 4.12
C GLN A 47 3.87 5.45 5.27
N HIS A 48 2.82 4.66 5.49
CA HIS A 48 2.79 3.61 6.51
C HIS A 48 3.30 2.23 6.05
N LEU A 49 3.55 2.03 4.74
CA LEU A 49 4.02 0.74 4.20
C LEU A 49 5.32 0.85 3.40
N ARG A 50 6.15 -0.17 3.53
CA ARG A 50 7.30 -0.39 2.65
C ARG A 50 6.80 -0.87 1.28
N SER A 51 7.30 -0.26 0.21
CA SER A 51 7.11 -0.77 -1.15
C SER A 51 7.82 -2.11 -1.34
N ILE A 52 7.33 -2.91 -2.29
CA ILE A 52 8.15 -4.00 -2.81
C ILE A 52 9.35 -3.42 -3.57
N VAL A 53 10.52 -4.02 -3.39
CA VAL A 53 11.76 -3.72 -4.12
C VAL A 53 12.07 -4.92 -5.00
N PRO A 54 11.78 -4.85 -6.32
CA PRO A 54 11.86 -6.02 -7.22
C PRO A 54 13.20 -6.75 -7.21
N HIS A 55 14.32 -6.03 -7.04
CA HIS A 55 15.65 -6.63 -7.07
C HIS A 55 16.15 -7.18 -5.72
N GLU A 56 15.47 -6.84 -4.62
CA GLU A 56 15.84 -7.29 -3.27
C GLU A 56 14.86 -8.33 -2.73
N ASP A 57 13.57 -8.10 -2.95
CA ASP A 57 12.49 -8.93 -2.41
C ASP A 57 12.12 -10.08 -3.35
N LEU A 58 12.24 -9.87 -4.67
CA LEU A 58 11.81 -10.81 -5.70
C LEU A 58 13.00 -11.35 -6.52
N PRO A 59 12.87 -12.57 -7.07
CA PRO A 59 13.86 -13.11 -7.96
C PRO A 59 13.82 -12.41 -9.31
N GLN A 60 14.98 -12.24 -9.95
CA GLN A 60 15.08 -11.54 -11.23
C GLN A 60 14.40 -12.31 -12.38
N SER A 61 14.45 -13.64 -12.33
CA SER A 61 13.96 -14.52 -13.40
C SER A 61 13.20 -15.71 -12.81
N PRO A 62 11.97 -15.52 -12.30
CA PRO A 62 11.15 -16.63 -11.81
C PRO A 62 10.76 -17.56 -12.96
N SER A 63 10.62 -18.86 -12.68
CA SER A 63 10.06 -19.86 -13.61
C SER A 63 8.61 -19.52 -13.98
N LEU A 64 7.85 -18.95 -13.04
CA LEU A 64 6.46 -18.54 -13.23
C LEU A 64 6.11 -17.33 -12.35
N LEU A 65 5.47 -16.32 -12.95
CA LEU A 65 4.87 -15.19 -12.24
C LEU A 65 3.34 -15.26 -12.34
N ILE A 66 2.68 -15.33 -11.19
CA ILE A 66 1.22 -15.23 -11.07
C ILE A 66 0.91 -13.86 -10.49
N THR A 67 0.25 -13.00 -11.25
CA THR A 67 -0.14 -11.63 -10.87
C THR A 67 -1.56 -11.32 -11.31
N ASP A 68 -2.18 -10.30 -10.72
CA ASP A 68 -3.41 -9.72 -11.27
C ASP A 68 -3.11 -8.64 -12.33
N ALA A 69 -4.18 -8.20 -13.00
CA ALA A 69 -4.16 -7.09 -13.95
C ALA A 69 -5.20 -6.02 -13.59
N LYS A 70 -5.61 -5.91 -12.32
CA LYS A 70 -6.69 -5.02 -11.86
C LYS A 70 -6.47 -3.57 -12.26
N ASN A 71 -5.21 -3.13 -12.21
CA ASN A 71 -4.78 -1.78 -12.61
C ASN A 71 -3.97 -1.79 -13.92
N GLY A 72 -3.98 -2.88 -14.70
CA GLY A 72 -3.10 -3.05 -15.86
C GLY A 72 -3.32 -2.02 -16.98
N ALA A 73 -4.55 -1.51 -17.12
CA ALA A 73 -4.90 -0.46 -18.07
C ALA A 73 -4.93 0.95 -17.43
N THR A 74 -4.74 1.06 -16.12
CA THR A 74 -4.85 2.32 -15.39
C THR A 74 -3.47 2.94 -15.21
N THR A 75 -3.17 3.96 -16.01
CA THR A 75 -2.01 4.81 -15.74
C THR A 75 -2.33 5.73 -14.57
N GLN A 76 -1.79 5.43 -13.38
CA GLN A 76 -1.77 6.39 -12.27
C GLN A 76 -0.78 7.51 -12.61
N SER A 77 -1.25 8.50 -13.36
CA SER A 77 -0.43 9.62 -13.88
C SER A 77 -0.06 10.65 -12.82
N LEU A 78 -0.90 10.80 -11.78
CA LEU A 78 -0.64 11.75 -10.71
C LEU A 78 0.42 11.22 -9.74
N LYS A 79 1.32 12.11 -9.32
CA LYS A 79 2.26 11.83 -8.23
C LYS A 79 1.49 11.69 -6.92
N LYS A 80 2.12 11.09 -5.92
CA LYS A 80 1.47 10.88 -4.63
C LYS A 80 1.12 12.23 -4.00
N GLU A 81 2.06 13.16 -4.05
CA GLU A 81 1.97 14.49 -3.45
C GLU A 81 0.81 15.28 -4.05
N ASP A 82 0.67 15.28 -5.38
CA ASP A 82 -0.42 15.97 -6.08
C ASP A 82 -1.80 15.40 -5.70
N ARG A 83 -1.91 14.07 -5.53
CA ARG A 83 -3.16 13.42 -5.10
C ARG A 83 -3.50 13.75 -3.66
N ASP A 84 -2.51 13.75 -2.78
CA ASP A 84 -2.70 14.07 -1.37
C ASP A 84 -3.13 15.55 -1.24
N GLU A 85 -2.51 16.45 -2.00
CA GLU A 85 -2.89 17.87 -2.05
C GLU A 85 -4.33 18.10 -2.55
N ASP A 86 -4.72 17.52 -3.69
CA ASP A 86 -6.09 17.63 -4.21
C ASP A 86 -7.14 17.07 -3.22
N PHE A 87 -6.82 15.96 -2.55
CA PHE A 87 -7.67 15.40 -1.50
C PHE A 87 -7.84 16.37 -0.33
N LEU A 88 -6.74 16.94 0.16
CA LEU A 88 -6.75 17.86 1.30
C LEU A 88 -7.42 19.19 0.99
N GLU A 89 -7.25 19.71 -0.22
CA GLU A 89 -7.95 20.91 -0.68
C GLU A 89 -9.47 20.73 -0.61
N LYS A 90 -9.99 19.58 -1.05
CA LYS A 90 -11.43 19.26 -0.99
C LYS A 90 -11.93 19.13 0.45
N VAL A 91 -11.16 18.48 1.31
CA VAL A 91 -11.47 18.37 2.75
C VAL A 91 -11.55 19.76 3.39
N LEU A 92 -10.51 20.58 3.21
CA LEU A 92 -10.44 21.91 3.82
C LEU A 92 -11.48 22.87 3.26
N ALA A 93 -11.78 22.82 1.96
CA ALA A 93 -12.82 23.64 1.35
C ALA A 93 -14.20 23.35 1.96
N THR A 94 -14.50 22.07 2.23
CA THR A 94 -15.76 21.64 2.86
C THR A 94 -15.85 22.11 4.31
N LEU A 95 -14.75 21.98 5.07
CA LEU A 95 -14.70 22.40 6.48
C LEU A 95 -14.77 23.93 6.64
N LYS A 96 -14.16 24.70 5.74
CA LYS A 96 -14.16 26.17 5.77
C LYS A 96 -15.57 26.79 5.65
N ILE A 97 -16.50 26.09 5.01
CA ILE A 97 -17.90 26.53 4.90
C ILE A 97 -18.80 25.96 6.00
N GLY A 98 -18.23 25.31 7.02
CA GLY A 98 -18.96 24.68 8.13
C GLY A 98 -19.63 23.35 7.77
N GLY A 99 -19.23 22.71 6.67
CA GLY A 99 -19.73 21.41 6.25
C GLY A 99 -19.06 20.23 6.96
N ASN A 100 -19.62 19.03 6.76
CA ASN A 100 -19.06 17.77 7.26
C ASN A 100 -18.44 16.96 6.11
N VAL A 101 -17.33 16.28 6.37
CA VAL A 101 -16.66 15.40 5.40
C VAL A 101 -16.88 13.94 5.80
N LEU A 102 -17.43 13.15 4.88
CA LEU A 102 -17.54 11.70 5.01
C LEU A 102 -16.57 11.03 4.03
N ILE A 103 -15.71 10.15 4.55
CA ILE A 103 -14.68 9.47 3.74
C ILE A 103 -14.90 7.96 3.84
N PRO A 104 -15.45 7.32 2.79
CA PRO A 104 -15.56 5.87 2.76
C PRO A 104 -14.16 5.27 2.62
N SER A 105 -13.81 4.35 3.51
CA SER A 105 -12.53 3.65 3.50
C SER A 105 -12.71 2.23 4.02
N ASP A 106 -11.77 1.35 3.69
CA ASP A 106 -11.69 0.05 4.34
C ASP A 106 -11.17 0.21 5.79
N SER A 107 -11.41 -0.80 6.62
CA SER A 107 -11.14 -0.68 8.06
C SER A 107 -9.68 -0.87 8.48
N ALA A 108 -8.77 -1.27 7.59
CA ALA A 108 -7.44 -1.76 8.01
C ALA A 108 -6.25 -1.34 7.14
N GLY A 109 -6.47 -0.91 5.90
CA GLY A 109 -5.46 -0.53 4.93
C GLY A 109 -5.52 0.96 4.64
N ARG A 110 -6.42 1.40 3.75
CA ARG A 110 -6.40 2.76 3.20
C ARG A 110 -6.70 3.83 4.25
N VAL A 111 -7.46 3.49 5.28
CA VAL A 111 -7.76 4.40 6.40
C VAL A 111 -6.50 4.90 7.08
N LEU A 112 -5.44 4.09 7.17
CA LEU A 112 -4.20 4.47 7.83
C LEU A 112 -3.42 5.53 7.05
N GLU A 113 -3.33 5.43 5.72
CA GLU A 113 -2.76 6.50 4.90
C GLU A 113 -3.57 7.79 5.01
N ILE A 114 -4.90 7.70 4.97
CA ILE A 114 -5.77 8.87 5.05
C ILE A 114 -5.56 9.60 6.38
N LEU A 115 -5.54 8.86 7.49
CA LEU A 115 -5.30 9.42 8.82
C LEU A 115 -3.94 10.12 8.88
N LEU A 116 -2.89 9.51 8.33
CA LEU A 116 -1.54 10.06 8.38
C LEU A 116 -1.40 11.34 7.53
N VAL A 117 -2.02 11.38 6.34
CA VAL A 117 -2.06 12.59 5.50
C VAL A 117 -2.81 13.72 6.19
N LEU A 118 -3.94 13.42 6.85
CA LEU A 118 -4.71 14.40 7.61
C LEU A 118 -3.92 14.92 8.83
N GLU A 119 -3.32 14.01 9.61
CA GLU A 119 -2.51 14.34 10.79
C GLU A 119 -1.34 15.25 10.43
N GLN A 120 -0.60 14.93 9.36
CA GLN A 120 0.53 15.75 8.89
C GLN A 120 0.10 17.17 8.54
N ARG A 121 -1.03 17.34 7.83
CA ARG A 121 -1.53 18.69 7.52
C ARG A 121 -2.05 19.42 8.75
N TRP A 122 -2.74 18.74 9.65
CA TRP A 122 -3.25 19.36 10.89
C TRP A 122 -2.12 19.85 11.79
N GLY A 123 -1.07 19.03 11.94
CA GLY A 123 0.14 19.38 12.66
C GLY A 123 0.87 20.57 12.03
N ALA A 124 1.02 20.58 10.70
CA ALA A 124 1.70 21.66 9.98
C ALA A 124 0.97 23.01 10.07
N GLN A 125 -0.36 23.01 10.14
CA GLN A 125 -1.17 24.23 10.17
C GLN A 125 -1.59 24.67 11.60
N HIS A 126 -1.14 23.98 12.66
CA HIS A 126 -1.54 24.25 14.05
C HIS A 126 -3.07 24.40 14.23
N LEU A 127 -3.86 23.59 13.52
CA LEU A 127 -5.33 23.68 13.48
C LEU A 127 -6.01 23.16 14.76
N SER A 128 -5.27 22.90 15.84
CA SER A 128 -5.80 22.45 17.13
C SER A 128 -6.74 23.46 17.81
N CYS A 129 -6.85 24.68 17.28
CA CYS A 129 -7.67 25.76 17.82
C CYS A 129 -9.10 25.88 17.25
N TYR A 130 -9.51 25.06 16.27
CA TYR A 130 -10.89 25.14 15.72
C TYR A 130 -11.98 24.46 16.59
N GLY A 131 -11.63 24.00 17.81
CA GLY A 131 -12.55 23.37 18.76
C GLY A 131 -12.69 24.07 20.11
N ALA A 132 -12.13 25.28 20.29
CA ALA A 132 -12.30 26.07 21.51
C ALA A 132 -13.19 27.29 21.22
N ALA A 133 -14.49 27.06 21.14
CA ALA A 133 -15.53 28.08 21.27
C ALA A 133 -16.52 27.61 22.33
#